data_AF-A0A4Q3GU27-F1
#
_entry.id   AF-A0A4Q3GU27-F1
#
_cell.length_a   1.000
_cell.length_b   1.000
_cell.length_c   1.000
_cell.angle_alpha   90.00
_cell.angle_beta   90.00
_cell.angle_gamma   90.00
#
_symmetry.space_group_name_H-M   'P 1'
#
loop_
_entity.id
_entity.type
_entity.pdbx_description
1 polymer ?
#
loop_
_entity_poly.entity_id
_entity_poly.type
_entity_poly.pdbx_seq_one_letter_code
_entity_poly.pdbx_strand_id
1 'polypeptide(L)'
;MSLHRLVETFSDQARGCDNSRDLFALVQAAAGEIGFSKTALVQSLWFRRPDKNLIRMDNYGSWAEVYVARRYDRHDPAAMAGLLTSSAFPWAEIPRLLTLSDTQKRVLVEARSYG
;
A
#
# COMPACT_ATOMS: atom_id res chain seq x y z
N MET A 1 14.52 5.19 16.54
CA MET A 1 13.68 4.43 17.50
C MET A 1 13.87 2.93 17.26
N SER A 2 13.66 2.01 18.22
CA SER A 2 13.63 0.58 17.87
C SER A 2 12.33 0.26 17.12
N LEU A 3 12.33 -0.76 16.24
CA LEU A 3 11.14 -1.15 15.48
C LEU A 3 9.98 -1.52 16.40
N HIS A 4 10.26 -2.27 17.47
CA HIS A 4 9.24 -2.66 18.45
C HIS A 4 8.57 -1.42 19.09
N ARG A 5 9.38 -0.46 19.56
CA ARG A 5 8.86 0.78 20.14
C ARG A 5 8.09 1.64 19.14
N LEU A 6 8.51 1.65 17.87
CA LEU A 6 7.79 2.33 16.80
C LEU A 6 6.40 1.72 16.59
N VAL A 7 6.29 0.39 16.57
CA VAL A 7 5.02 -0.31 16.45
C VAL A 7 4.08 -0.01 17.62
N GLU A 8 4.59 -0.05 18.86
CA GLU A 8 3.80 0.27 20.05
C GLU A 8 3.31 1.73 20.00
N THR A 9 4.21 2.67 19.73
CA THR A 9 3.88 4.11 19.65
C THR A 9 2.85 4.38 18.55
N PHE A 10 3.03 3.80 17.37
CA PHE A 10 2.09 3.90 16.26
C PHE A 10 0.71 3.36 16.66
N SER A 11 0.66 2.19 17.31
CA SER A 11 -0.59 1.56 17.73
C SER A 11 -1.38 2.44 18.70
N ASP A 12 -0.69 3.04 19.68
CA ASP A 12 -1.33 3.93 20.66
C ASP A 12 -1.83 5.22 20.02
N GLN A 13 -1.03 5.84 19.14
CA GLN A 13 -1.43 7.06 18.44
C GLN A 13 -2.56 6.82 17.45
N ALA A 14 -2.55 5.68 16.72
CA ALA A 14 -3.58 5.35 15.75
C ALA A 14 -4.97 5.19 16.38
N ARG A 15 -5.05 4.70 17.63
CA ARG A 15 -6.32 4.61 18.38
C ARG A 15 -6.89 5.98 18.74
N GLY A 16 -6.07 7.02 18.79
CA GLY A 16 -6.48 8.40 19.08
C GLY A 16 -6.81 9.23 17.84
N CYS A 17 -6.71 8.68 16.63
CA CYS A 17 -7.04 9.42 15.42
C CYS A 17 -8.56 9.54 15.22
N ASP A 18 -9.07 10.77 15.16
CA ASP A 18 -10.50 11.05 14.95
C ASP A 18 -10.94 10.97 13.48
N ASN A 19 -9.98 10.97 12.55
CA ASN A 19 -10.26 10.94 11.12
C ASN A 19 -9.14 10.25 10.33
N SER A 20 -9.47 9.90 9.08
CA SER A 20 -8.58 9.17 8.19
C SER A 20 -7.34 9.97 7.78
N ARG A 21 -7.43 11.30 7.69
CA ARG A 21 -6.29 12.16 7.35
C ARG A 21 -5.21 12.08 8.43
N ASP A 22 -5.59 12.18 9.69
CA ASP A 22 -4.65 12.09 10.82
C ASP A 22 -4.00 10.71 10.89
N LEU A 23 -4.79 9.66 10.68
CA LEU A 23 -4.27 8.29 10.57
C LEU A 23 -3.25 8.16 9.44
N PHE A 24 -3.50 8.75 8.27
CA PHE A 24 -2.58 8.65 7.14
C PHE A 24 -1.30 9.49 7.32
N ALA A 25 -1.39 10.63 8.01
CA ALA A 25 -0.20 11.39 8.41
C ALA A 25 0.68 10.56 9.35
N LEU A 26 0.07 9.86 10.31
CA LEU A 26 0.75 8.96 11.22
C LEU A 26 1.40 7.77 10.50
N VAL A 27 0.71 7.16 9.53
CA VAL A 27 1.27 6.10 8.67
C VAL A 27 2.50 6.59 7.92
N GLN A 28 2.44 7.78 7.32
CA GLN A 28 3.59 8.35 6.60
C GLN A 28 4.78 8.62 7.52
N ALA A 29 4.54 9.17 8.71
CA ALA A 29 5.61 9.41 9.69
C ALA A 29 6.29 8.10 10.12
N ALA A 30 5.51 7.08 10.48
CA ALA A 30 6.05 5.78 10.90
C ALA A 30 6.77 5.06 9.75
N ALA A 31 6.26 5.13 8.53
CA ALA A 31 6.91 4.58 7.35
C ALA A 31 8.24 5.30 7.04
N GLY A 32 8.29 6.62 7.21
CA GLY A 32 9.50 7.43 7.07
C GLY A 32 10.60 7.03 8.05
N GLU A 33 10.25 6.73 9.30
CA GLU A 33 11.19 6.26 10.34
C GLU A 33 11.89 4.93 9.97
N ILE A 34 11.25 4.09 9.14
CA ILE A 34 11.83 2.83 8.64
C ILE A 34 12.33 2.93 7.19
N GLY A 35 12.41 4.15 6.64
CA GLY A 35 13.06 4.43 5.35
C GLY A 35 12.14 4.41 4.12
N PHE A 36 10.81 4.32 4.28
CA PHE A 36 9.88 4.42 3.15
C PHE A 36 9.39 5.85 2.94
N SER A 37 9.50 6.33 1.70
CA SER A 37 8.99 7.65 1.29
C SER A 37 7.59 7.58 0.66
N LYS A 38 7.18 6.39 0.21
CA LYS A 38 5.89 6.12 -0.44
C LYS A 38 5.05 5.16 0.37
N THR A 39 3.78 5.51 0.56
CA THR A 39 2.82 4.72 1.33
C THR A 39 1.44 4.74 0.66
N ALA A 40 0.74 3.62 0.81
CA ALA A 40 -0.67 3.51 0.51
C ALA A 40 -1.37 2.73 1.62
N LEU A 41 -2.47 3.26 2.12
CA LEU A 41 -3.43 2.58 2.96
C LEU A 41 -4.73 2.48 2.17
N VAL A 42 -5.09 1.26 1.75
CA VAL A 42 -6.19 1.05 0.81
C VAL A 42 -6.97 -0.21 1.15
N GLN A 43 -8.30 -0.09 1.12
CA GLN A 43 -9.20 -1.25 1.01
C GLN A 43 -9.45 -1.53 -0.47
N SER A 44 -9.02 -2.69 -0.98
CA SER A 44 -9.07 -3.02 -2.40
C SER A 44 -10.48 -2.93 -3.03
N LEU A 45 -11.54 -3.07 -2.22
CA LEU A 45 -12.93 -2.87 -2.66
C LEU A 45 -13.18 -1.45 -3.21
N TRP A 46 -12.44 -0.45 -2.73
CA TRP A 46 -12.57 0.95 -3.15
C TRP A 46 -12.38 1.11 -4.67
N PHE A 47 -11.46 0.37 -5.29
CA PHE A 47 -11.21 0.47 -6.74
C PHE A 47 -12.38 -0.05 -7.59
N ARG A 48 -13.20 -0.94 -7.03
CA ARG A 48 -14.39 -1.48 -7.70
C ARG A 48 -15.64 -0.67 -7.40
N ARG A 49 -15.76 -0.20 -6.16
CA ARG A 49 -16.89 0.60 -5.67
C ARG A 49 -16.34 1.69 -4.75
N PRO A 50 -16.00 2.87 -5.30
CA PRO A 50 -15.61 4.01 -4.49
C PRO A 50 -16.75 4.37 -3.53
N ASP A 51 -16.44 4.42 -2.24
CA ASP A 51 -17.40 4.72 -1.18
C ASP A 51 -16.71 5.53 -0.09
N LYS A 52 -17.42 6.47 0.53
CA LYS A 52 -16.88 7.32 1.61
C LYS A 52 -16.52 6.54 2.88
N ASN A 53 -17.09 5.34 3.04
CA ASN A 53 -16.79 4.45 4.16
C ASN A 53 -15.61 3.50 3.86
N LEU A 54 -15.02 3.58 2.66
CA LEU A 54 -13.85 2.81 2.29
C LEU A 54 -12.59 3.69 2.28
N ILE A 55 -11.47 3.10 2.69
CA ILE A 55 -10.19 3.79 2.79
C ILE A 55 -9.46 3.68 1.45
N ARG A 56 -9.09 4.83 0.88
CA ARG A 56 -8.02 4.97 -0.11
C ARG A 56 -7.23 6.24 0.21
N MET A 57 -6.02 6.08 0.71
CA MET A 57 -5.10 7.17 1.01
C MET A 57 -3.71 6.77 0.56
N ASP A 58 -3.07 7.62 -0.23
CA ASP A 58 -1.74 7.33 -0.77
C ASP A 58 -0.98 8.63 -1.08
N ASN A 59 0.34 8.54 -1.19
CA ASN A 59 1.21 9.65 -1.59
C ASN A 59 2.00 9.33 -2.89
N TYR A 60 1.42 8.46 -3.74
CA TYR A 60 2.05 8.01 -4.98
C TYR A 60 1.96 9.02 -6.13
N GLY A 61 1.17 10.09 -5.99
CA GLY A 61 1.07 11.16 -6.99
C GLY A 61 0.56 10.63 -8.33
N SER A 62 1.25 10.96 -9.43
CA SER A 62 0.84 10.54 -10.79
C SER A 62 0.73 9.03 -10.95
N TRP A 63 1.49 8.23 -10.19
CA TRP A 63 1.34 6.77 -10.25
C TRP A 63 -0.03 6.30 -9.79
N ALA A 64 -0.63 6.94 -8.77
CA ALA A 64 -1.96 6.60 -8.29
C ALA A 64 -3.04 6.86 -9.36
N GLU A 65 -2.87 7.90 -10.17
CA GLU A 65 -3.75 8.24 -11.28
C GLU A 65 -3.62 7.19 -12.40
N VAL A 66 -2.39 6.85 -12.78
CA VAL A 66 -2.10 5.81 -13.79
C VAL A 66 -2.66 4.46 -13.36
N TYR A 67 -2.44 4.09 -12.10
CA TYR A 67 -2.93 2.84 -11.53
C TYR A 67 -4.45 2.69 -11.67
N VAL A 68 -5.20 3.75 -11.36
CA VAL A 68 -6.67 3.76 -11.49
C VAL A 68 -7.10 3.78 -12.95
N ALA A 69 -6.51 4.65 -13.77
CA ALA A 69 -6.86 4.80 -15.18
C ALA A 69 -6.66 3.49 -15.96
N ARG A 70 -5.58 2.74 -15.66
CA ARG A 70 -5.26 1.47 -16.30
C ARG A 70 -5.91 0.25 -15.63
N ARG A 71 -6.73 0.44 -14.59
CA ARG A 71 -7.40 -0.65 -13.83
C ARG A 71 -6.39 -1.68 -13.29
N TYR A 72 -5.25 -1.20 -12.80
CA TYR A 72 -4.20 -2.06 -12.25
C TYR A 72 -4.61 -2.76 -10.96
N ASP A 73 -5.66 -2.31 -10.29
CA ASP A 73 -6.30 -3.02 -9.16
C ASP A 73 -6.67 -4.48 -9.46
N ARG A 74 -6.95 -4.79 -10.73
CA ARG A 74 -7.30 -6.16 -11.18
C ARG A 74 -6.09 -7.05 -11.41
N HIS A 75 -4.91 -6.45 -11.54
CA HIS A 75 -3.68 -7.11 -11.97
C HIS A 75 -2.50 -6.80 -11.04
N ASP A 76 -2.75 -6.19 -9.88
CA ASP A 76 -1.71 -5.80 -8.94
C ASP A 76 -1.12 -7.04 -8.24
N PRO A 77 0.17 -7.35 -8.47
CA PRO A 77 0.81 -8.48 -7.83
C PRO A 77 0.92 -8.33 -6.31
N ALA A 78 1.06 -7.12 -5.78
CA ALA A 78 1.16 -6.90 -4.34
C ALA A 78 -0.17 -7.20 -3.65
N ALA A 79 -1.29 -6.73 -4.22
CA ALA A 79 -2.63 -7.04 -3.73
C ALA A 79 -2.91 -8.56 -3.78
N MET A 80 -2.54 -9.22 -4.88
CA MET A 80 -2.72 -10.67 -5.04
C MET A 80 -1.86 -11.48 -4.05
N ALA A 81 -0.60 -11.09 -3.85
CA ALA A 81 0.29 -11.71 -2.87
C ALA A 81 -0.24 -11.55 -1.44
N GLY A 82 -0.80 -10.38 -1.10
CA GLY A 82 -1.41 -10.11 0.21
C GLY A 82 -2.66 -10.95 0.51
N LEU A 83 -3.30 -11.55 -0.50
CA LEU A 83 -4.38 -12.52 -0.29
C LEU A 83 -3.86 -13.92 0.07
N LEU A 84 -2.58 -14.20 -0.18
CA LEU A 84 -1.97 -15.52 0.02
C LEU A 84 -1.23 -15.65 1.35
N THR A 85 -0.98 -14.54 2.06
CA THR A 85 -0.26 -14.53 3.33
C THR A 85 -0.76 -13.40 4.24
N SER A 86 -0.73 -13.66 5.55
CA SER A 86 -1.00 -12.66 6.59
C SER A 86 0.27 -11.98 7.13
N SER A 87 1.44 -12.38 6.64
CA SER A 87 2.73 -11.82 7.03
C SER A 87 3.15 -10.71 6.08
N ALA A 88 3.84 -9.68 6.59
CA ALA A 88 4.46 -8.66 5.75
C ALA A 88 5.54 -9.29 4.85
N PHE A 89 5.66 -8.79 3.62
CA PHE A 89 6.65 -9.26 2.65
C PHE A 89 7.19 -8.10 1.80
N PRO A 90 8.46 -8.15 1.38
CA PRO A 90 9.00 -7.21 0.40
C PRO A 90 8.53 -7.56 -1.02
N TRP A 91 8.50 -6.57 -1.90
CA TRP A 91 8.08 -6.73 -3.30
C TRP A 91 8.92 -7.76 -4.06
N ALA A 92 10.21 -7.91 -3.69
CA ALA A 92 11.12 -8.88 -4.27
C ALA A 92 10.71 -10.35 -4.00
N GLU A 93 9.85 -10.61 -3.01
CA GLU A 93 9.36 -11.96 -2.68
C GLU A 93 8.06 -12.33 -3.39
N ILE A 94 7.39 -11.39 -4.05
CA ILE A 94 6.16 -11.65 -4.81
C ILE A 94 6.31 -12.84 -5.77
N PRO A 95 7.41 -12.99 -6.55
CA PRO A 95 7.57 -14.14 -7.45
C PRO A 95 7.67 -15.50 -6.75
N ARG A 96 7.94 -15.54 -5.44
CA ARG A 96 7.91 -16.77 -4.62
C ARG A 96 6.49 -17.09 -4.13
N LEU A 97 5.65 -16.06 -3.96
CA LEU A 97 4.29 -16.20 -3.46
C LEU A 97 3.28 -16.51 -4.58
N LEU A 98 3.48 -15.97 -5.78
CA LEU A 98 2.64 -16.25 -6.93
C LEU A 98 3.39 -16.23 -8.27
N THR A 99 2.93 -17.05 -9.21
CA THR A 99 3.40 -16.99 -10.60
C THR A 99 2.80 -15.79 -11.31
N LEU A 100 3.66 -14.90 -11.82
CA LEU A 100 3.24 -13.67 -12.48
C LEU A 100 2.89 -13.88 -13.95
N SER A 101 1.69 -13.46 -14.35
CA SER A 101 1.32 -13.26 -15.75
C SER A 101 2.10 -12.10 -16.39
N ASP A 102 2.11 -12.02 -17.73
CA ASP A 102 2.81 -10.94 -18.42
C ASP A 102 2.20 -9.56 -18.17
N THR A 103 0.89 -9.49 -17.93
CA THR A 103 0.23 -8.25 -17.50
C THR A 103 0.72 -7.82 -16.13
N GLN A 104 0.78 -8.73 -15.16
CA GLN A 104 1.32 -8.46 -13.82
C GLN A 104 2.78 -8.02 -13.84
N LYS A 105 3.62 -8.66 -14.67
CA LYS A 105 5.02 -8.24 -14.87
C LYS A 105 5.10 -6.81 -15.41
N ARG A 106 4.25 -6.46 -16.39
CA ARG A 106 4.18 -5.09 -16.94
C ARG A 106 3.81 -4.05 -15.89
N VAL A 107 2.87 -4.36 -14.98
CA VAL A 107 2.53 -3.45 -13.87
C VAL A 107 3.78 -3.13 -13.03
N LEU A 108 4.56 -4.15 -12.64
CA LEU A 108 5.77 -3.95 -11.85
C LEU A 108 6.85 -3.17 -12.61
N VAL A 109 6.99 -3.40 -13.92
CA VAL A 109 7.96 -2.69 -14.75
C VAL A 109 7.58 -1.21 -14.88
N GLU A 110 6.30 -0.90 -15.14
CA GLU A 110 5.84 0.48 -15.26
C GLU A 110 5.93 1.21 -13.92
N ALA A 111 5.57 0.56 -12.80
CA ALA A 111 5.65 1.14 -11.47
C ALA A 111 7.05 1.67 -11.12
N ARG A 112 8.11 0.97 -11.53
CA ARG A 112 9.51 1.38 -11.29
C ARG A 112 9.84 2.76 -11.87
N SER A 113 9.16 3.21 -12.91
CA SER A 113 9.37 4.54 -13.50
C SER A 113 8.84 5.68 -12.61
N TYR A 114 8.13 5.36 -11.53
CA TYR A 114 7.50 6.33 -10.62
C TYR A 114 8.09 6.34 -9.20
N GLY A 115 9.18 5.59 -8.95
CA GLY A 115 9.83 5.43 -7.66
C GLY A 115 9.48 4.12 -6.97
#